data_AF-Q4PMY8-F1
#
_entry.id   AF-Q4PMY8-F1
#
_cell.length_a   1.000
_cell.length_b   1.000
_cell.length_c   1.000
_cell.angle_alpha   90.00
_cell.angle_beta   90.00
_cell.angle_gamma   90.00
#
_symmetry.space_group_name_H-M   'P 1'
#
loop_
_entity.id
_entity.type
_entity.pdbx_description
1 polymer ?
#
loop_
_entity_poly.entity_id
_entity_poly.type
_entity_poly.pdbx_seq_one_letter_code
_entity_poly.pdbx_strand_id
1 'polypeptide(L)'
;MKNTGHLFFIMRTTRLILAMFVLFTIRKPTVASVAIRGAEYMAPNCETKIKDLCKNTSPGELQEVTVSPHECKVTCTYRPHSEPDIVVVNDMLVRNRKHEQVTLPEGMPCAFGAICDSKGRCICEFCNKNINNNMPR
;
A
#
# COMPACT_ATOMS: atom_id res chain seq x y z
N MET A 1 35.70 9.92 55.02
CA MET A 1 34.68 10.53 54.14
C MET A 1 34.58 9.70 52.87
N LYS A 2 33.65 8.74 52.80
CA LYS A 2 33.60 7.70 51.78
C LYS A 2 32.18 7.62 51.21
N ASN A 3 31.72 8.69 50.54
CA ASN A 3 30.39 8.74 49.91
C ASN A 3 30.23 9.81 48.81
N THR A 4 31.21 10.69 48.60
CA THR A 4 31.06 11.81 47.64
C THR A 4 31.16 11.35 46.18
N GLY A 5 31.89 10.27 45.88
CA GLY A 5 32.01 9.76 44.51
C GLY A 5 30.72 9.15 43.96
N HIS A 6 29.98 8.41 44.79
CA HIS A 6 28.78 7.68 44.36
C HIS A 6 27.63 8.62 43.94
N LEU A 7 27.50 9.76 44.62
CA LEU A 7 26.49 10.79 44.31
C LEU A 7 26.72 11.47 42.94
N PHE A 8 27.98 11.68 42.55
CA PHE A 8 28.31 12.23 41.24
C PHE A 8 28.01 11.25 40.09
N PHE A 9 28.19 9.94 40.31
CA PHE A 9 27.83 8.94 39.31
C PHE A 9 26.32 8.84 39.10
N ILE A 10 25.51 8.91 40.16
CA ILE A 10 24.04 8.83 40.09
C ILE A 10 23.43 10.04 39.35
N MET A 11 23.95 11.25 39.57
CA MET A 11 23.47 12.46 38.88
C MET A 11 23.81 12.48 37.38
N ARG A 12 24.93 11.84 36.98
CA ARG A 12 25.36 11.76 35.58
C ARG A 12 24.56 10.73 34.79
N THR A 13 24.21 9.60 35.41
CA THR A 13 23.37 8.57 34.77
C THR A 13 21.92 9.00 34.60
N THR A 14 21.33 9.72 35.57
CA THR A 14 19.96 10.23 35.43
C THR A 14 19.80 11.20 34.25
N ARG A 15 20.78 12.07 33.98
CA ARG A 15 20.73 12.98 32.81
C ARG A 15 20.85 12.26 31.48
N LEU A 16 21.70 11.23 31.39
CA LEU A 16 21.86 10.42 30.18
C LEU A 16 20.62 9.58 29.87
N ILE A 17 19.98 9.02 30.91
CA ILE A 17 18.75 8.25 30.77
C ILE A 17 17.60 9.16 30.29
N LEU A 18 17.44 10.35 30.88
CA LEU A 18 16.40 11.31 30.47
C LEU A 18 16.59 11.75 29.00
N ALA A 19 17.83 12.00 28.58
CA ALA A 19 18.15 12.36 27.20
C ALA A 19 17.85 11.22 26.21
N MET A 20 18.08 9.96 26.59
CA MET A 20 17.71 8.81 25.78
C MET A 20 16.19 8.69 25.62
N PHE A 21 15.39 8.92 26.68
CA PHE A 21 13.93 8.89 26.59
C PHE A 21 13.35 9.96 25.66
N VAL A 22 13.96 11.15 25.59
CA VAL A 22 13.56 12.21 24.63
C VAL A 22 13.83 11.80 23.17
N LEU A 23 14.84 10.97 22.89
CA LEU A 23 15.07 10.47 21.54
C LEU A 23 14.04 9.43 21.09
N PHE A 24 13.46 8.67 22.02
CA PHE A 24 12.42 7.69 21.69
C PHE A 24 11.07 8.33 21.37
N THR A 25 10.75 9.52 21.89
CA THR A 25 9.49 10.20 21.60
C THR A 25 9.43 10.86 20.21
N ILE A 26 10.57 11.00 19.53
CA ILE A 26 10.67 11.60 18.18
C ILE A 26 10.60 10.53 17.08
N ARG A 27 10.69 9.24 17.43
CA ARG A 27 10.46 8.16 16.47
C ARG A 27 8.96 8.08 16.17
N LYS A 28 8.52 8.82 15.15
CA LYS A 28 7.26 8.50 14.47
C LYS A 28 7.30 7.02 14.12
N PRO A 29 6.25 6.22 14.41
CA PRO A 29 6.21 4.86 13.93
C PRO A 29 6.37 4.94 12.42
N THR A 30 7.47 4.39 11.90
CA THR A 30 7.60 4.09 10.48
C THR A 30 6.58 2.98 10.24
N VAL A 31 5.32 3.37 10.02
CA VAL A 31 4.33 2.48 9.46
C VAL A 31 4.96 2.00 8.16
N ALA A 32 5.28 0.72 8.07
CA ALA A 32 5.77 0.13 6.84
C ALA A 32 4.76 0.50 5.76
N SER A 33 5.12 1.47 4.91
CA SER A 33 4.17 2.05 3.98
C SER A 33 3.90 0.99 2.93
N VAL A 34 2.67 0.48 2.90
CA VAL A 34 2.21 -0.44 1.84
C VAL A 34 2.55 0.20 0.49
N ALA A 35 3.34 -0.50 -0.30
CA ALA A 35 3.76 -0.01 -1.61
C ALA A 35 2.55 0.01 -2.55
N ILE A 36 2.39 1.08 -3.32
CA ILE A 36 1.37 1.14 -4.37
C ILE A 36 2.04 1.39 -5.70
N ARG A 37 1.65 0.60 -6.70
CA ARG A 37 2.11 0.72 -8.08
C ARG A 37 0.94 0.92 -9.03
N GLY A 38 1.18 1.54 -10.18
CA GLY A 38 0.16 1.73 -11.21
C GLY A 38 -0.85 2.83 -10.90
N ALA A 39 -0.59 3.62 -9.85
CA ALA A 39 -1.40 4.76 -9.42
C ALA A 39 -0.67 6.10 -9.62
N GLU A 40 0.42 6.13 -10.40
CA GLU A 40 1.31 7.28 -10.55
C GLU A 40 0.60 8.51 -11.16
N TYR A 41 -0.45 8.27 -11.95
CA TYR A 41 -1.26 9.32 -12.58
C TYR A 41 -2.56 9.62 -11.82
N MET A 42 -2.78 8.99 -10.67
CA MET A 42 -3.97 9.20 -9.86
C MET A 42 -3.74 10.30 -8.82
N ALA A 43 -4.82 10.97 -8.43
CA ALA A 43 -4.75 11.96 -7.36
C ALA A 43 -4.45 11.26 -6.01
N PRO A 44 -3.73 11.92 -5.07
CA PRO A 44 -3.35 11.30 -3.79
C PRO A 44 -4.52 10.78 -2.95
N ASN A 45 -5.71 11.36 -3.09
CA ASN A 45 -6.93 10.90 -2.42
C ASN A 45 -7.47 9.57 -2.99
N CYS A 46 -7.13 9.21 -4.24
CA CYS A 46 -7.44 7.91 -4.82
C CYS A 46 -6.63 6.80 -4.14
N GLU A 47 -5.40 7.13 -3.73
CA GLU A 47 -4.44 6.19 -3.13
C GLU A 47 -5.03 5.48 -1.88
N THR A 48 -5.58 6.27 -0.97
CA THR A 48 -6.21 5.76 0.26
C THR A 48 -7.39 4.86 -0.07
N LYS A 49 -8.24 5.28 -1.01
CA LYS A 49 -9.43 4.51 -1.40
C LYS A 49 -9.06 3.17 -2.03
N ILE A 50 -7.99 3.13 -2.81
CA ILE A 50 -7.44 1.90 -3.41
C ILE A 50 -6.89 0.96 -2.33
N LYS A 51 -6.14 1.48 -1.37
CA LYS A 51 -5.67 0.70 -0.21
C LYS A 51 -6.83 0.08 0.57
N ASP A 52 -7.92 0.82 0.74
CA ASP A 52 -9.11 0.36 1.47
C ASP A 52 -9.82 -0.81 0.76
N LEU A 53 -9.73 -0.91 -0.57
CA LEU A 53 -10.26 -2.06 -1.33
C LEU A 53 -9.60 -3.38 -0.90
N CYS A 54 -8.33 -3.34 -0.49
CA CYS A 54 -7.55 -4.51 -0.09
C CYS A 54 -7.69 -4.87 1.40
N LYS A 55 -8.46 -4.12 2.19
CA LYS A 55 -8.55 -4.35 3.66
C LYS A 55 -9.56 -5.42 4.06
N ASN A 56 -10.56 -5.71 3.23
CA ASN A 56 -11.74 -6.45 3.67
C ASN A 56 -11.61 -7.98 3.63
N THR A 57 -10.62 -8.52 2.92
CA THR A 57 -10.58 -9.97 2.63
C THR A 57 -9.31 -10.68 3.11
N SER A 58 -8.45 -10.00 3.89
CA SER A 58 -7.04 -10.36 3.89
C SER A 58 -6.70 -11.74 4.49
N PRO A 59 -5.97 -12.60 3.75
CA PRO A 59 -5.34 -13.82 4.27
C PRO A 59 -4.00 -13.55 5.00
N GLY A 60 -3.66 -12.28 5.27
CA GLY A 60 -2.41 -11.92 5.95
C GLY A 60 -2.10 -10.41 6.05
N GLU A 61 -0.82 -10.04 6.06
CA GLU A 61 -0.38 -8.63 6.11
C GLU A 61 -0.23 -8.08 4.68
N LEU A 62 -0.90 -6.97 4.36
CA LEU A 62 -0.81 -6.33 3.05
C LEU A 62 0.58 -5.74 2.83
N GLN A 63 1.25 -6.16 1.76
CA GLN A 63 2.61 -5.72 1.42
C GLN A 63 2.60 -4.72 0.27
N GLU A 64 1.79 -4.99 -0.76
CA GLU A 64 1.80 -4.24 -2.00
C GLU A 64 0.41 -4.20 -2.63
N VAL A 65 0.08 -3.08 -3.25
CA VAL A 65 -1.14 -2.90 -4.03
C VAL A 65 -0.74 -2.47 -5.44
N THR A 66 -1.05 -3.30 -6.43
CA THR A 66 -0.79 -3.00 -7.84
C THR A 66 -2.09 -2.65 -8.53
N VAL A 67 -2.19 -1.44 -9.05
CA VAL A 67 -3.36 -0.95 -9.77
C VAL A 67 -3.15 -1.18 -11.26
N SER A 68 -4.15 -1.74 -11.92
CA SER A 68 -4.18 -1.94 -13.37
C SER A 68 -5.37 -1.15 -13.91
N PRO A 69 -5.21 0.16 -14.18
CA PRO A 69 -6.32 1.05 -14.54
C PRO A 69 -7.06 0.55 -15.78
N HIS A 70 -6.34 0.17 -16.84
CA HIS A 70 -6.92 -0.34 -18.09
C HIS A 70 -7.80 -1.57 -17.92
N GLU A 71 -7.49 -2.41 -16.94
CA GLU A 71 -8.26 -3.61 -16.62
C GLU A 71 -9.35 -3.37 -15.57
N CYS A 72 -9.44 -2.15 -15.04
CA CYS A 72 -10.32 -1.81 -13.93
C CYS A 72 -10.14 -2.75 -12.73
N LYS A 73 -8.90 -3.09 -12.41
CA LYS A 73 -8.54 -4.05 -11.37
C LYS A 73 -7.45 -3.54 -10.45
N VAL A 74 -7.45 -4.08 -9.24
CA VAL A 74 -6.41 -3.94 -8.23
C VAL A 74 -5.97 -5.32 -7.82
N THR A 75 -4.66 -5.57 -7.84
CA THR A 75 -4.06 -6.77 -7.27
C THR A 75 -3.49 -6.43 -5.90
N CYS A 76 -4.05 -7.05 -4.87
CA CYS A 76 -3.60 -6.93 -3.49
C CYS A 76 -2.67 -8.09 -3.17
N THR A 77 -1.43 -7.80 -2.75
CA THR A 77 -0.41 -8.80 -2.44
C THR A 77 -0.17 -8.85 -0.94
N TYR A 78 -0.35 -10.03 -0.36
CA TYR A 78 -0.29 -10.29 1.07
C TYR A 78 0.85 -11.23 1.42
N ARG A 79 1.46 -10.97 2.58
CA ARG A 79 2.27 -11.94 3.31
C ARG A 79 1.34 -12.79 4.19
N PRO A 80 1.33 -14.12 4.04
CA PRO A 80 0.48 -14.98 4.86
C PRO A 80 0.85 -14.90 6.34
N HIS A 81 -0.14 -14.98 7.23
CA HIS A 81 0.07 -14.81 8.68
C HIS A 81 0.64 -16.07 9.35
N SER A 82 0.14 -17.24 8.93
CA SER A 82 0.42 -18.53 9.58
C SER A 82 1.32 -19.46 8.76
N GLU A 83 1.76 -19.01 7.58
CA GLU A 83 2.62 -19.78 6.69
C GLU A 83 4.00 -19.11 6.61
N PRO A 84 5.07 -19.89 6.37
CA PRO A 84 6.40 -19.32 6.20
C PRO A 84 6.44 -18.38 4.99
N ASP A 85 7.18 -17.28 5.12
CA ASP A 85 7.34 -16.26 4.06
C ASP A 85 8.09 -16.81 2.83
N ILE A 86 8.80 -17.92 3.01
CA ILE A 86 9.55 -18.62 1.97
C ILE A 86 9.12 -20.09 2.00
N VAL A 87 8.75 -20.62 0.85
CA VAL A 87 8.36 -22.02 0.66
C VAL A 87 9.25 -22.64 -0.42
N VAL A 88 9.50 -23.95 -0.33
CA VAL A 88 10.20 -24.69 -1.37
C VAL A 88 9.17 -25.19 -2.38
N VAL A 89 9.29 -24.76 -3.63
CA VAL A 89 8.48 -25.24 -4.76
C VAL A 89 9.43 -25.69 -5.84
N ASN A 90 9.34 -26.95 -6.26
CA ASN A 90 10.24 -27.56 -7.26
C ASN A 90 11.73 -27.34 -6.94
N ASP A 91 12.13 -27.63 -5.70
CA ASP A 91 13.50 -27.44 -5.17
C ASP A 91 14.04 -25.99 -5.19
N MET A 92 13.17 -25.00 -5.42
CA MET A 92 13.51 -23.58 -5.39
C MET A 92 12.85 -22.88 -4.20
N LEU A 93 13.58 -21.98 -3.54
CA LEU A 93 13.06 -21.10 -2.50
C LEU A 93 12.27 -19.95 -3.12
N VAL A 94 10.96 -19.93 -2.91
CA VAL A 94 10.04 -18.93 -3.46
C VAL A 94 9.35 -18.17 -2.32
N ARG A 95 9.14 -16.86 -2.50
CA ARG A 95 8.35 -16.07 -1.55
C ARG A 95 6.89 -16.50 -1.58
N ASN A 96 6.36 -16.89 -0.43
CA ASN A 96 4.95 -17.23 -0.28
C ASN A 96 4.15 -15.92 -0.22
N ARG A 97 3.57 -15.53 -1.35
CA ARG A 97 2.74 -14.33 -1.49
C ARG A 97 1.35 -14.75 -1.91
N LYS A 98 0.34 -14.32 -1.15
CA LYS A 98 -1.07 -14.50 -1.52
C LYS A 98 -1.51 -13.28 -2.32
N HIS A 99 -2.25 -13.50 -3.39
CA HIS A 99 -2.70 -12.45 -4.27
C HIS A 99 -4.22 -12.49 -4.35
N GLU A 100 -4.85 -11.33 -4.33
CA GLU A 100 -6.28 -11.16 -4.54
C GLU A 100 -6.51 -10.09 -5.59
N GLN A 101 -7.43 -10.36 -6.52
CA GLN A 101 -7.86 -9.37 -7.49
C GLN A 101 -9.20 -8.78 -7.07
N VAL A 102 -9.25 -7.46 -6.94
CA VAL A 102 -10.44 -6.69 -6.62
C VAL A 102 -10.77 -5.80 -7.80
N THR A 103 -12.07 -5.67 -8.12
CA THR A 103 -12.53 -4.79 -9.19
C THR A 103 -12.53 -3.34 -8.71
N LEU A 104 -12.03 -2.42 -9.54
CA LEU A 104 -12.10 -0.99 -9.26
C LEU A 104 -13.57 -0.53 -9.26
N PRO A 105 -13.95 0.38 -8.36
CA PRO A 105 -15.32 0.87 -8.28
C PRO A 105 -15.74 1.61 -9.56
N GLU A 106 -17.03 1.58 -9.85
CA GLU A 106 -17.62 2.32 -10.98
C GLU A 106 -17.24 3.82 -10.92
N GLY A 107 -16.92 4.39 -12.07
CA GLY A 107 -16.49 5.78 -12.19
C GLY A 107 -15.00 6.03 -11.94
N MET A 108 -14.22 5.02 -11.51
CA MET A 108 -12.76 5.17 -11.43
C MET A 108 -12.16 5.44 -12.81
N PRO A 109 -11.24 6.41 -12.95
CA PRO A 109 -10.54 6.63 -14.20
C PRO A 109 -9.65 5.44 -14.56
N CYS A 110 -9.82 4.91 -15.77
CA CYS A 110 -9.06 3.75 -16.27
C CYS A 110 -8.14 4.09 -17.45
N ALA A 111 -8.43 5.16 -18.18
CA ALA A 111 -7.60 5.73 -19.23
C ALA A 111 -8.02 7.19 -19.50
N PHE A 112 -7.49 7.83 -20.54
CA PHE A 112 -7.82 9.21 -20.90
C PHE A 112 -9.32 9.40 -21.17
N GLY A 113 -10.04 10.00 -20.22
CA GLY A 113 -11.49 10.22 -20.31
C GLY A 113 -12.35 8.96 -20.22
N ALA A 114 -11.74 7.80 -19.94
CA ALA A 114 -12.45 6.54 -19.79
C ALA A 114 -12.64 6.18 -18.31
N ILE A 115 -13.77 5.54 -18.00
CA ILE A 115 -14.13 5.17 -16.63
C ILE A 115 -14.46 3.68 -16.52
N CYS A 116 -14.24 3.11 -15.33
CA CYS A 116 -14.67 1.76 -15.01
C CYS A 116 -16.18 1.68 -14.89
N ASP A 117 -16.79 0.65 -15.48
CA ASP A 117 -18.19 0.28 -15.25
C ASP A 117 -18.34 -0.65 -14.05
N SER A 118 -19.59 -0.91 -13.66
CA SER A 118 -19.93 -1.85 -12.58
C SER A 118 -19.52 -3.31 -12.84
N LYS A 119 -19.12 -3.65 -14.07
CA LYS A 119 -18.62 -4.99 -14.46
C LYS A 119 -17.09 -5.06 -14.47
N GLY A 120 -16.40 -3.99 -14.09
CA GLY A 120 -14.94 -3.95 -14.11
C GLY A 120 -14.36 -3.84 -15.52
N ARG A 121 -15.05 -3.16 -16.43
CA ARG A 121 -14.56 -2.88 -17.79
C ARG A 121 -14.23 -1.40 -17.92
N CYS A 122 -13.13 -1.08 -18.59
CA CYS A 122 -12.80 0.29 -18.93
C CYS A 122 -13.62 0.76 -20.14
N ILE A 123 -14.49 1.75 -19.94
CA ILE A 123 -15.41 2.28 -20.94
C ILE A 123 -14.93 3.64 -21.41
N CYS A 124 -14.54 3.73 -22.68
CA CYS A 124 -14.29 5.00 -23.35
C CYS A 124 -15.54 5.39 -24.16
N GLU A 125 -16.28 6.40 -23.68
CA GLU A 125 -17.46 6.88 -24.41
C GLU A 125 -17.13 7.35 -25.82
N PHE A 126 -15.98 8.01 -26.01
CA PHE A 126 -15.56 8.50 -27.32
C PHE A 126 -15.43 7.36 -28.34
N CYS A 127 -14.84 6.22 -27.93
CA CYS A 127 -14.69 5.05 -28.79
C CYS A 127 -16.01 4.28 -28.98
N ASN A 128 -16.91 4.31 -28.00
CA ASN A 128 -18.17 3.57 -28.03
C ASN A 128 -19.31 4.35 -28.72
N LYS A 129 -19.20 5.67 -28.81
CA LYS A 129 -20.06 6.48 -29.68
C LYS A 129 -19.71 6.09 -31.11
N ASN A 130 -20.60 5.33 -31.76
CA ASN A 130 -20.55 5.17 -33.21
C ASN A 130 -20.40 6.56 -33.83
N ILE A 131 -19.32 6.80 -34.57
CA ILE A 131 -19.14 7.98 -35.41
C ILE A 131 -20.07 7.83 -36.64
N ASN A 132 -21.34 7.51 -36.41
CA ASN A 132 -22.40 7.65 -37.39
C ASN A 132 -23.01 9.01 -37.10
N ASN A 133 -22.34 10.07 -37.55
CA ASN A 133 -22.90 11.36 -37.96
C ASN A 133 -21.75 12.37 -38.17
N ASN A 134 -21.37 12.53 -39.45
CA ASN A 134 -20.74 13.71 -40.06
C ASN A 134 -19.53 14.33 -39.35
N MET A 135 -18.33 13.84 -39.71
CA MET A 135 -17.11 14.63 -39.60
C MET A 135 -17.16 15.74 -40.67
N PRO A 136 -17.12 17.05 -40.32
CA PRO A 136 -16.84 18.08 -41.30
C PRO A 136 -15.37 17.92 -41.71
N ARG A 137 -15.15 17.92 -43.02
CA ARG A 137 -13.84 17.91 -43.68
C ARG A 137 -13.00 19.12 -43.31
#